data_AF-W2HI62-F1
#
_entry.id   AF-W2HI62-F1
#
_cell.length_a   1.000
_cell.length_b   1.000
_cell.length_c   1.000
_cell.angle_alpha   90.00
_cell.angle_beta   90.00
_cell.angle_gamma   90.00
#
_symmetry.space_group_name_H-M   'P 1'
#
loop_
_entity.id
_entity.type
_entity.pdbx_description
1 polymer ?
#
loop_
_entity_poly.entity_id
_entity_poly.type
_entity_poly.pdbx_seq_one_letter_code
_entity_poly.pdbx_strand_id
1 'polypeptide(L)'
;TGDGHFSPIGGYHAERDMVLLMDVARFKYPPHWVKLSRVFEAMRLVVKAMNKPRGLVILRAAPAAEHFHLGEQMGAPVAPAPQPCCYSMSAVQAARRKTDHTATMQH
;
A
#
# COMPACT_ATOMS: atom_id res chain seq x y z
N THR A 1 1.52 -1.40 25.90
CA THR A 1 1.65 -0.18 25.09
C THR A 1 0.58 -0.18 24.02
N GLY A 2 -0.19 0.90 23.88
CA GLY A 2 -0.89 1.19 22.62
C GLY A 2 -2.19 1.98 22.76
N ASP A 3 -2.12 3.31 22.65
CA ASP A 3 -3.27 4.22 22.48
C ASP A 3 -3.91 4.14 21.07
N GLY A 4 -3.46 3.21 20.23
CA GLY A 4 -3.95 2.94 18.88
C GLY A 4 -2.95 2.09 18.07
N HIS A 5 -3.40 1.50 16.97
CA HIS A 5 -2.57 0.73 16.04
C HIS A 5 -3.18 0.78 14.63
N PHE A 6 -2.35 0.68 13.59
CA PHE A 6 -2.78 0.62 12.19
C PHE A 6 -2.28 -0.66 11.56
N SER A 7 -3.21 -1.43 10.99
CA SER A 7 -2.90 -2.67 10.26
C SER A 7 -3.76 -2.74 9.00
N PRO A 8 -3.21 -3.24 7.88
CA PRO A 8 -4.02 -3.59 6.72
C PRO A 8 -5.02 -4.72 7.04
N ILE A 9 -6.17 -4.66 6.39
CA ILE A 9 -7.13 -5.77 6.35
C ILE A 9 -6.74 -6.66 5.16
N GLY A 10 -6.41 -7.92 5.44
CA GLY A 10 -5.98 -8.89 4.43
C GLY A 10 -7.11 -9.75 3.85
N GLY A 11 -8.27 -9.79 4.51
CA GLY A 11 -9.39 -10.61 4.06
C GLY A 11 -10.59 -10.56 5.00
N TYR A 12 -11.74 -11.04 4.50
CA TYR A 12 -12.99 -11.17 5.24
C TYR A 12 -13.51 -12.60 5.11
N HIS A 13 -13.88 -13.21 6.24
CA HIS A 13 -14.49 -14.53 6.30
C HIS A 13 -15.97 -14.38 6.63
N ALA A 14 -16.84 -14.55 5.62
CA ALA A 14 -18.28 -14.29 5.75
C ALA A 14 -18.98 -15.19 6.77
N GLU A 15 -18.79 -16.50 6.72
CA GLU A 15 -19.52 -17.44 7.60
C GLU A 15 -19.25 -17.23 9.09
N ARG A 16 -18.03 -16.76 9.43
CA ARG A 16 -17.59 -16.56 10.82
C ARG A 16 -17.60 -15.10 11.24
N ASP A 17 -17.93 -14.20 10.32
CA ASP A 17 -17.87 -12.76 10.47
C ASP A 17 -16.54 -12.27 11.07
N MET A 18 -15.43 -12.61 10.40
CA MET A 18 -14.08 -12.29 10.85
C MET A 18 -13.29 -11.53 9.80
N VAL A 19 -12.37 -10.68 10.25
CA VAL A 19 -11.40 -9.99 9.41
C VAL A 19 -9.98 -10.44 9.74
N LEU A 20 -9.16 -10.61 8.71
CA LEU A 20 -7.74 -10.91 8.86
C LEU A 20 -6.98 -9.60 9.05
N LEU A 21 -6.42 -9.38 10.24
CA LEU A 21 -5.53 -8.25 10.50
C LEU A 21 -4.09 -8.64 10.16
N MET A 22 -3.49 -7.93 9.21
CA MET A 22 -2.08 -8.08 8.86
C MET A 22 -1.22 -7.18 9.77
N ASP A 23 -1.07 -7.58 11.03
CA ASP A 23 -0.40 -6.77 12.06
C ASP A 23 1.06 -6.44 11.68
N VAL A 24 1.40 -5.16 11.73
CA VAL A 24 2.76 -4.68 11.39
C VAL A 24 3.71 -4.76 12.57
N ALA A 25 3.21 -4.91 13.80
CA ALA A 25 4.00 -5.19 14.99
C ALA A 25 4.34 -6.69 15.08
N ARG A 26 4.98 -7.22 14.03
CA ARG A 26 5.27 -8.66 13.87
C ARG A 26 6.12 -9.26 14.99
N PHE A 27 6.86 -8.42 15.71
CA PHE A 27 7.63 -8.83 16.90
C PHE A 27 6.73 -9.27 18.06
N LYS A 28 5.45 -8.88 18.03
CA LYS A 28 4.47 -9.12 19.10
C LYS A 28 3.29 -9.97 18.63
N TYR A 29 2.81 -9.74 17.41
CA TYR A 29 1.61 -10.40 16.90
C TYR A 29 1.81 -10.89 15.47
N PRO A 30 1.54 -12.17 15.16
CA PRO A 30 1.43 -12.64 13.79
C PRO A 30 0.12 -12.13 13.15
N PRO A 31 -0.03 -12.23 11.81
CA PRO A 31 -1.33 -12.04 11.17
C PRO A 31 -2.39 -12.99 11.77
N HIS A 32 -3.56 -12.45 12.13
CA HIS A 32 -4.57 -13.22 12.86
C HIS A 32 -6.00 -12.75 12.54
N TRP A 33 -6.94 -13.68 12.71
CA TRP A 33 -8.37 -13.44 12.50
C TRP A 33 -9.02 -12.86 13.75
N VAL A 34 -9.81 -11.80 13.58
CA VAL A 34 -10.57 -11.15 14.67
C VAL A 34 -12.02 -11.01 14.25
N LYS A 35 -12.96 -11.19 15.19
CA LYS A 35 -14.39 -10.93 14.95
C LYS A 35 -14.58 -9.49 14.45
N LEU A 36 -15.36 -9.31 13.38
CA LEU A 36 -15.63 -7.99 12.79
C LEU A 36 -16.21 -7.02 13.83
N SER A 37 -17.13 -7.49 14.67
CA SER A 37 -17.72 -6.69 15.76
C SER A 37 -16.67 -6.09 16.71
N ARG A 38 -15.62 -6.86 17.05
CA ARG A 38 -14.54 -6.39 17.93
C ARG A 38 -13.68 -5.32 17.27
N VAL A 39 -13.40 -5.47 15.97
CA VAL A 39 -12.68 -4.46 15.20
C VAL A 39 -13.51 -3.18 15.08
N PHE A 40 -14.82 -3.31 14.83
CA PHE A 40 -15.74 -2.18 14.78
C PHE A 40 -15.82 -1.41 16.10
N GLU A 41 -15.95 -2.11 17.23
CA GLU A 41 -15.89 -1.51 18.57
C GLU A 41 -14.58 -0.74 18.80
N ALA A 42 -13.44 -1.32 18.41
CA ALA A 42 -12.12 -0.69 18.55
C ALA A 42 -11.95 0.57 17.68
N MET A 43 -12.55 0.57 16.49
CA MET A 43 -12.57 1.73 15.57
C MET A 43 -13.42 2.89 16.10
N ARG A 44 -14.45 2.62 16.90
CA ARG A 44 -15.35 3.67 17.43
C ARG A 44 -14.76 4.47 18.59
N LEU A 45 -13.66 4.01 19.16
CA LEU A 45 -13.00 4.70 20.28
C LEU A 45 -12.44 6.07 19.84
N VAL A 46 -12.69 7.09 20.64
CA VAL A 46 -12.24 8.47 20.38
C VAL A 46 -10.75 8.63 20.71
N VAL A 47 -10.00 9.19 19.75
CA VAL A 47 -8.61 9.59 19.95
C VAL A 47 -8.58 10.97 20.62
N LYS A 48 -8.08 11.03 21.86
CA LYS A 48 -8.08 12.26 22.68
C LYS A 48 -7.47 13.47 21.98
N ALA A 49 -6.35 13.28 21.27
CA ALA A 49 -5.64 14.37 20.58
C ALA A 49 -6.44 15.01 19.44
N MET A 50 -7.39 14.29 18.83
CA MET A 50 -8.17 14.76 17.68
C MET A 50 -9.65 14.96 18.00
N ASN A 51 -10.11 14.50 19.17
CA ASN A 51 -11.52 14.41 19.55
C ASN A 51 -12.41 13.80 18.45
N LYS A 52 -11.87 12.82 17.73
CA LYS A 52 -12.54 12.07 16.65
C LYS A 52 -12.37 10.57 16.88
N PRO A 53 -13.32 9.73 16.45
CA PRO A 53 -13.12 8.28 16.49
C PRO A 53 -11.91 7.88 15.64
N ARG A 54 -11.37 6.68 15.91
CA ARG A 54 -10.51 5.98 14.94
C ARG A 54 -11.35 5.61 13.70
N GLY A 55 -10.86 4.69 12.88
CA GLY A 55 -11.65 4.25 11.73
C GLY A 55 -10.87 3.44 10.71
N LEU A 56 -11.40 3.47 9.49
CA LEU A 56 -10.90 2.78 8.32
C LEU A 56 -10.40 3.81 7.29
N VAL A 57 -9.33 3.48 6.59
CA VAL A 57 -8.85 4.23 5.42
C VAL A 57 -8.98 3.32 4.20
N ILE A 58 -9.62 3.84 3.15
CA ILE A 58 -9.73 3.15 1.85
C ILE A 58 -8.79 3.84 0.87
N LEU A 59 -7.75 3.12 0.45
CA LEU A 59 -6.79 3.59 -0.54
C LEU A 59 -7.20 3.10 -1.92
N ARG A 60 -7.03 3.95 -2.93
CA ARG A 60 -7.17 3.62 -4.36
C ARG A 60 -5.98 4.18 -5.11
N ALA A 61 -5.56 3.46 -6.15
CA ALA A 61 -4.58 4.01 -7.08
C ALA A 61 -5.14 5.28 -7.71
N ALA A 62 -4.33 6.34 -7.74
CA ALA A 62 -4.63 7.47 -8.62
C ALA A 62 -4.60 6.97 -10.08
N PRO A 63 -5.41 7.57 -10.98
CA PRO A 63 -5.18 7.37 -12.41
C PRO A 63 -3.71 7.69 -12.73
N ALA A 64 -3.15 7.03 -13.74
CA ALA A 64 -1.78 7.28 -14.17
C ALA A 64 -1.63 8.78 -14.42
N ALA A 65 -0.93 9.47 -13.52
CA ALA A 65 -0.64 10.87 -13.69
C ALA A 65 0.29 10.96 -14.90
N GLU A 66 -0.20 11.54 -16.00
CA GLU A 66 0.69 12.22 -16.93
C GLU A 66 1.42 13.25 -16.09
N HIS A 67 2.70 12.98 -15.80
CA HIS A 67 3.65 13.78 -15.05
C HIS A 67 3.06 15.04 -14.40
N PHE A 68 2.84 15.02 -13.07
CA PHE A 68 2.65 16.25 -12.29
C PHE A 68 3.89 17.14 -12.50
N HIS A 69 3.83 18.05 -13.47
CA HIS A 69 4.76 19.16 -13.60
C HIS A 69 4.44 20.11 -12.44
N LEU A 70 5.15 19.96 -11.33
CA LEU A 70 5.27 21.05 -10.37
C LEU A 70 6.02 22.18 -11.09
N GLY A 71 5.26 23.16 -11.57
CA GLY A 71 5.80 24.36 -12.20
C GLY A 71 6.81 25.07 -11.28
N GLU A 72 8.04 25.16 -11.78
CA GLU A 72 8.93 26.32 -11.75
C GLU A 72 8.96 27.21 -10.49
N GLN A 73 9.99 27.02 -9.66
CA GLN A 73 10.73 28.13 -9.05
C GLN A 73 12.21 27.87 -9.34
N MET A 74 12.70 28.50 -10.41
CA MET A 74 14.12 28.62 -10.76
C MET A 74 14.91 29.31 -9.64
N GLY A 75 16.06 28.76 -9.25
CA GLY A 75 16.94 29.44 -8.29
C GLY A 75 18.25 28.77 -7.89
N ALA A 76 18.88 27.94 -8.71
CA ALA A 76 20.32 27.64 -8.63
C ALA A 76 20.79 26.89 -9.89
N PRO A 77 21.93 27.25 -10.52
CA PRO A 77 22.49 26.46 -11.60
C PRO A 77 23.15 25.20 -11.00
N VAL A 78 22.42 24.10 -10.94
CA VAL A 78 23.04 22.78 -10.78
C VAL A 78 23.76 22.45 -12.08
N ALA A 79 25.06 22.19 -11.99
CA ALA A 79 25.86 21.73 -13.12
C ALA A 79 25.22 20.49 -13.76
N PRO A 80 25.22 20.35 -15.10
CA PRO A 80 24.60 19.21 -15.75
C PRO A 80 25.29 17.92 -15.32
N ALA A 81 24.50 16.95 -14.87
CA ALA A 81 24.99 15.60 -14.66
C ALA A 81 25.59 15.06 -15.97
N PRO A 82 26.71 14.31 -15.93
CA PRO A 82 27.24 13.66 -17.11
C PRO A 82 26.17 12.73 -17.71
N GLN A 83 26.03 12.81 -19.04
CA GLN A 83 24.99 12.14 -19.84
C GLN A 83 24.81 10.66 -19.45
N PRO A 84 23.57 10.16 -19.32
CA PRO A 84 23.34 8.76 -19.01
C PRO A 84 23.67 7.87 -20.21
N CYS A 85 24.43 6.80 -19.96
CA CYS A 85 24.56 5.68 -20.88
C CYS A 85 23.16 5.14 -21.23
N CYS A 86 22.69 5.47 -22.42
CA CYS A 86 21.77 4.70 -23.26
C CYS A 86 20.75 3.80 -22.53
N TYR A 87 19.85 4.36 -21.71
CA TYR A 87 18.65 3.63 -21.27
C TYR A 87 17.52 3.87 -22.27
N SER A 88 17.57 3.17 -23.40
CA SER A 88 16.48 3.19 -24.37
C SER A 88 15.23 2.52 -23.77
N MET A 89 14.07 3.12 -24.02
CA MET A 89 12.75 2.62 -23.57
C MET A 89 12.44 1.19 -24.05
N SER A 90 13.14 0.70 -25.07
CA SER A 90 13.10 -0.68 -25.56
C SER A 90 13.59 -1.71 -24.53
N ALA A 91 14.57 -1.37 -23.68
CA ALA A 91 15.06 -2.28 -22.65
C ALA A 91 14.01 -2.56 -21.55
N VAL A 92 13.21 -1.54 -21.20
CA VAL A 92 12.13 -1.66 -20.20
C VAL A 92 10.97 -2.50 -20.73
N GLN A 93 10.63 -2.37 -22.03
CA GLN A 93 9.58 -3.17 -22.65
C GLN A 93 9.97 -4.64 -22.85
N ALA A 94 11.24 -4.94 -23.09
CA ALA A 94 11.73 -6.32 -23.20
C ALA A 94 11.60 -7.10 -21.87
N ALA A 95 11.79 -6.43 -20.74
CA ALA A 95 11.58 -7.03 -19.42
C ALA A 95 10.10 -7.31 -19.12
N ARG A 96 9.17 -6.49 -19.63
CA ARG A 96 7.72 -6.67 -19.44
C ARG A 96 7.11 -7.73 -20.37
N ARG A 97 7.74 -8.05 -21.51
CA ARG A 97 7.25 -9.08 -22.44
C ARG A 97 7.65 -10.52 -22.08
N LYS A 98 8.48 -10.75 -21.06
CA LYS A 98 8.98 -12.09 -20.71
C LYS A 98 8.24 -12.81 -19.57
N THR A 99 7.10 -12.30 -19.11
CA THR A 99 6.33 -12.92 -18.01
C THR A 99 4.90 -13.33 -18.37
N ASP A 100 4.53 -13.37 -19.65
CA ASP A 100 3.29 -14.01 -20.08
C ASP A 100 3.59 -15.17 -21.04
N HIS A 101 3.04 -16.36 -20.68
CA HIS A 101 3.16 -17.69 -21.30
C HIS A 101 4.48 -18.42 -20.92
N THR A 102 4.50 -19.54 -20.18
CA THR A 102 3.68 -20.76 -20.26
C THR A 102 3.93 -21.58 -18.98
N ALA A 103 2.88 -21.94 -18.23
CA ALA A 103 2.91 -23.08 -17.31
C ALA A 103 2.10 -24.21 -17.96
N THR A 104 2.83 -25.17 -18.53
CA THR A 104 2.34 -26.28 -19.33
C THR A 104 1.63 -27.31 -18.43
N MET A 105 0.41 -27.70 -18.80
CA MET A 105 -0.25 -28.95 -18.36
C MET A 105 0.57 -30.16 -18.82
N GLN A 106 0.77 -31.16 -17.96
CA GLN A 106 0.95 -32.55 -18.36
C GLN A 106 0.15 -33.48 -17.44
N HIS A 107 -0.35 -34.53 -18.08
CA HIS A 107 -1.35 -35.53 -17.70
C HIS A 107 -1.13 -36.25 -16.37
#